data_AF-A0A4Q3C3U7-F1
#
_entry.id   AF-A0A4Q3C3U7-F1
#
_cell.length_a   1.000
_cell.length_b   1.000
_cell.length_c   1.000
_cell.angle_alpha   90.00
_cell.angle_beta   90.00
_cell.angle_gamma   90.00
#
_symmetry.space_group_name_H-M   'P 1'
#
loop_
_entity.id
_entity.type
_entity.pdbx_description
1 polymer ?
#
loop_
_entity_poly.entity_id
_entity_poly.type
_entity_poly.pdbx_seq_one_letter_code
_entity_poly.pdbx_strand_id
1 'polypeptide(L)'
;MKKLFFIITSFILWGLPSLAQQKNKIIIENADFSNKDQTEIPGAIVLTGNVQILHDGVRMWCNKGYLFEAENYFKAFGDFKMNQGDTLFMD
;
A
#
# COMPACT_ATOMS: atom_id res chain seq x y z
N MET A 1 43.58 14.88 -15.86
CA MET A 1 43.29 13.63 -15.11
C MET A 1 42.41 13.85 -13.88
N LYS A 2 42.70 14.81 -12.99
CA LYS A 2 41.89 15.09 -11.79
C LYS A 2 40.42 15.47 -12.07
N LYS A 3 40.15 16.22 -13.15
CA LYS A 3 38.79 16.59 -13.57
C LYS A 3 37.96 15.39 -14.08
N LEU A 4 38.61 14.45 -14.77
CA LEU A 4 37.95 13.23 -15.26
C LEU A 4 37.60 12.29 -14.10
N PHE A 5 38.51 12.20 -13.11
CA PHE A 5 38.28 11.48 -11.88
C PHE A 5 37.04 12.01 -11.13
N PHE A 6 36.90 13.34 -11.02
CA PHE A 6 35.75 13.99 -10.39
C PHE A 6 34.41 13.67 -11.09
N ILE A 7 34.39 13.61 -12.42
CA ILE A 7 33.17 13.31 -13.20
C ILE A 7 32.76 11.85 -12.99
N ILE A 8 33.72 10.92 -13.00
CA ILE A 8 33.46 9.49 -12.79
C ILE A 8 32.93 9.24 -11.37
N THR A 9 33.51 9.89 -10.36
CA THR A 9 33.03 9.76 -8.97
C THR A 9 31.63 10.33 -8.77
N SER A 10 31.25 11.39 -9.51
CA SER A 10 29.90 11.96 -9.43
C SER A 10 28.83 11.06 -10.03
N PHE A 11 29.15 10.34 -11.11
CA PHE A 11 28.23 9.40 -11.74
C PHE A 11 27.98 8.14 -10.88
N ILE A 12 28.99 7.70 -10.14
CA ILE A 12 28.88 6.54 -9.22
C ILE A 12 27.94 6.87 -8.04
N LEU A 13 27.94 8.10 -7.55
CA LEU A 13 27.12 8.53 -6.42
C LEU A 13 25.61 8.64 -6.75
N TRP A 14 25.24 8.83 -8.01
CA TRP A 14 23.83 8.90 -8.44
C TRP A 14 23.19 7.53 -8.72
N GLY A 15 23.99 6.46 -8.77
CA GLY A 15 23.50 5.11 -9.10
C GLY A 15 23.05 4.27 -7.90
N LEU A 16 23.12 4.78 -6.66
CA LEU A 16 22.75 4.01 -5.48
C LEU A 16 21.23 3.87 -5.38
N PRO A 17 20.66 2.65 -5.42
CA PRO A 17 19.24 2.46 -5.23
C PRO A 17 18.85 2.85 -3.81
N SER A 18 17.87 3.74 -3.67
CA SER A 18 17.35 4.15 -2.37
C SER A 18 16.52 3.03 -1.74
N LEU A 19 17.01 2.42 -0.65
CA LEU A 19 16.19 1.60 0.25
C LEU A 19 15.46 2.52 1.25
N ALA A 20 14.39 3.20 0.83
CA ALA A 20 13.68 4.13 1.71
C ALA A 20 12.23 3.72 2.05
N GLN A 21 11.60 2.85 1.25
CA GLN A 21 10.20 2.51 1.48
C GLN A 21 10.07 1.26 2.36
N GLN A 22 9.78 1.46 3.65
CA GLN A 22 9.33 0.37 4.51
C GLN A 22 7.90 -0.01 4.08
N LYS A 23 7.71 -1.22 3.54
CA LYS A 23 6.39 -1.73 3.16
C LYS A 23 5.66 -2.22 4.42
N ASN A 24 4.76 -1.42 5.00
CA ASN A 24 3.94 -1.94 6.11
C ASN A 24 2.81 -2.81 5.55
N LYS A 25 2.36 -3.79 6.34
CA LYS A 25 1.30 -4.71 5.90
C LYS A 25 -0.06 -4.00 5.87
N ILE A 26 -0.91 -4.35 4.91
CA ILE A 26 -2.33 -3.96 4.94
C ILE A 26 -3.07 -4.82 5.97
N ILE A 27 -3.77 -4.15 6.89
CA ILE A 27 -4.55 -4.78 7.96
C ILE A 27 -6.02 -4.67 7.60
N ILE A 28 -6.74 -5.78 7.63
CA ILE A 28 -8.21 -5.78 7.51
C ILE A 28 -8.78 -5.51 8.91
N GLU A 29 -9.46 -4.39 9.09
CA GLU A 29 -10.13 -4.05 10.34
C GLU A 29 -11.57 -4.60 10.38
N ASN A 30 -12.27 -4.62 9.23
CA ASN A 30 -13.63 -5.15 9.12
C ASN A 30 -13.97 -5.60 7.69
N ALA A 31 -14.83 -6.60 7.56
CA ALA A 31 -15.57 -6.94 6.34
C ALA A 31 -16.75 -7.86 6.73
N ASP A 32 -17.91 -7.69 6.10
CA ASP A 32 -19.08 -8.54 6.38
C ASP A 32 -18.87 -9.96 5.83
N PHE A 33 -18.22 -10.07 4.66
CA PHE A 33 -17.90 -11.32 4.00
C PHE A 33 -16.47 -11.34 3.49
N SER A 34 -15.80 -12.49 3.63
CA SER A 34 -14.48 -12.76 3.06
C SER A 34 -14.46 -14.10 2.33
N ASN A 35 -13.98 -14.12 1.09
CA ASN A 35 -13.84 -15.34 0.28
C ASN A 35 -12.47 -15.39 -0.42
N LYS A 36 -11.84 -16.55 -0.47
CA LYS A 36 -10.63 -16.81 -1.25
C LYS A 36 -10.99 -17.59 -2.51
N ASP A 37 -11.57 -16.89 -3.49
CA ASP A 37 -11.91 -17.49 -4.78
C ASP A 37 -10.68 -17.55 -5.69
N GLN A 38 -9.98 -18.68 -5.66
CA GLN A 38 -8.80 -18.91 -6.50
C GLN A 38 -9.13 -19.23 -7.96
N THR A 39 -10.42 -19.42 -8.29
CA THR A 39 -10.86 -19.71 -9.66
C THR A 39 -11.11 -18.42 -10.42
N GLU A 40 -11.85 -17.47 -9.83
CA GLU A 40 -12.15 -16.19 -10.47
C GLU A 40 -11.06 -15.14 -10.23
N ILE A 41 -10.49 -15.07 -9.03
CA ILE A 41 -9.53 -14.04 -8.63
C ILE A 41 -8.34 -14.68 -7.89
N PRO A 42 -7.44 -15.36 -8.63
CA PRO A 42 -6.30 -16.05 -8.03
C PRO A 42 -5.40 -15.09 -7.25
N GLY A 43 -4.96 -15.53 -6.08
CA GLY A 43 -4.07 -14.78 -5.19
C GLY A 43 -4.76 -13.71 -4.34
N ALA A 44 -6.07 -13.48 -4.50
CA ALA A 44 -6.79 -12.46 -3.74
C ALA A 44 -7.67 -13.03 -2.62
N ILE A 45 -7.81 -12.26 -1.56
CA ILE A 45 -8.93 -12.34 -0.62
C ILE A 45 -9.97 -11.31 -1.06
N VAL A 46 -11.14 -11.81 -1.44
CA VAL A 46 -12.31 -11.00 -1.81
C VAL A 46 -13.06 -10.62 -0.55
N LEU A 47 -13.09 -9.33 -0.23
CA LEU A 47 -13.83 -8.75 0.89
C LEU A 47 -15.07 -8.02 0.35
N THR A 48 -16.23 -8.23 0.97
CA THR A 48 -17.49 -7.60 0.56
C THR A 48 -18.29 -7.17 1.79
N GLY A 49 -18.92 -6.00 1.72
CA GLY A 49 -19.75 -5.41 2.77
C GLY A 49 -18.93 -4.71 3.85
N ASN A 50 -19.21 -3.43 4.08
CA ASN A 50 -18.61 -2.58 5.12
C ASN A 50 -17.10 -2.78 5.31
N VAL A 51 -16.34 -2.87 4.22
CA VAL A 51 -14.92 -3.23 4.28
C VAL A 51 -14.13 -2.06 4.84
N GLN A 52 -13.30 -2.32 5.84
CA GLN A 52 -12.41 -1.37 6.49
C GLN A 52 -11.00 -1.92 6.52
N ILE A 53 -10.04 -1.13 6.09
CA ILE A 53 -8.64 -1.51 6.10
C ILE A 53 -7.78 -0.38 6.68
N LEU A 54 -6.64 -0.76 7.26
CA LEU A 54 -5.62 0.13 7.76
C LEU A 54 -4.30 -0.18 7.06
N HIS A 55 -3.66 0.84 6.49
CA HIS A 55 -2.35 0.71 5.87
C HIS A 55 -1.58 2.02 6.09
N ASP A 56 -0.36 1.94 6.63
CA ASP A 56 0.49 3.11 6.91
C ASP A 56 -0.19 4.20 7.77
N GLY A 57 -1.03 3.79 8.73
CA GLY A 57 -1.80 4.73 9.57
C GLY A 57 -3.02 5.35 8.86
N VAL A 58 -3.22 5.04 7.59
CA VAL A 58 -4.35 5.49 6.78
C VAL A 58 -5.47 4.46 6.87
N ARG A 59 -6.63 4.90 7.37
CA ARG A 59 -7.84 4.07 7.39
C ARG A 59 -8.64 4.30 6.11
N MET A 60 -9.07 3.22 5.47
CA MET A 60 -9.88 3.25 4.25
C MET A 60 -11.13 2.41 4.41
N TRP A 61 -12.21 2.82 3.74
CA TRP A 61 -13.50 2.15 3.71
C TRP A 61 -13.95 1.91 2.28
N CYS A 62 -14.56 0.75 2.01
CA CYS A 62 -15.21 0.46 0.72
C CYS A 62 -16.35 -0.57 0.84
N ASN A 63 -17.16 -0.72 -0.21
CA ASN A 63 -18.18 -1.78 -0.26
C ASN A 63 -17.58 -3.14 -0.61
N LYS A 64 -16.52 -3.17 -1.44
CA LYS A 64 -15.86 -4.41 -1.86
C LYS A 64 -14.37 -4.15 -2.07
N GLY A 65 -13.53 -5.14 -1.81
CA GLY A 65 -12.11 -5.00 -2.10
C GLY A 65 -11.38 -6.33 -2.22
N TYR A 66 -10.29 -6.33 -2.99
CA TYR A 66 -9.43 -7.49 -3.21
C TYR A 66 -8.09 -7.23 -2.54
N LEU A 67 -7.78 -8.02 -1.52
CA LEU A 67 -6.48 -7.98 -0.84
C LEU A 67 -5.56 -9.04 -1.44
N PHE A 68 -4.44 -8.58 -1.99
CA PHE A 68 -3.36 -9.42 -2.48
C PHE A 68 -2.25 -9.40 -1.43
N GLU A 69 -2.27 -10.39 -0.52
CA GLU A 69 -1.36 -10.42 0.63
C GLU A 69 0.11 -10.60 0.22
N ALA A 70 0.38 -11.36 -0.84
CA ALA A 70 1.75 -11.65 -1.28
C ALA A 70 2.43 -10.41 -1.87
N GLU A 71 1.69 -9.63 -2.64
CA GLU A 71 2.15 -8.40 -3.27
C GLU A 71 1.94 -7.16 -2.38
N ASN A 72 1.21 -7.32 -1.26
CA ASN A 72 0.86 -6.29 -0.29
C ASN A 72 0.19 -5.06 -0.93
N TYR A 73 -0.86 -5.29 -1.73
CA TYR A 73 -1.71 -4.22 -2.26
C TYR A 73 -3.20 -4.55 -2.11
N PHE A 74 -4.01 -3.50 -2.09
CA PHE A 74 -5.46 -3.60 -1.98
C PHE A 74 -6.14 -2.88 -3.15
N LYS A 75 -7.08 -3.56 -3.80
CA LYS A 75 -7.96 -2.95 -4.81
C LYS A 75 -9.32 -2.70 -4.17
N ALA A 76 -9.71 -1.43 -4.05
CA ALA A 76 -11.01 -1.04 -3.52
C ALA A 76 -12.04 -0.82 -4.65
N PHE A 77 -13.30 -1.14 -4.38
CA PHE A 77 -14.43 -0.97 -5.30
C PHE A 77 -15.66 -0.44 -4.58
N GLY A 78 -16.49 0.32 -5.31
CA GLY A 78 -17.69 0.96 -4.79
C GLY A 78 -17.42 2.32 -4.15
N ASP A 79 -18.19 2.66 -3.14
CA ASP A 79 -18.05 3.90 -2.37
C ASP A 79 -16.77 3.83 -1.54
N PHE A 80 -15.75 4.54 -1.99
CA PHE A 80 -14.45 4.58 -1.34
C PHE A 80 -14.30 5.82 -0.47
N LYS A 81 -13.80 5.64 0.76
CA LYS A 81 -13.40 6.73 1.66
C LYS A 81 -12.03 6.43 2.24
N MET A 82 -11.24 7.46 2.49
CA MET A 82 -9.91 7.36 3.07
C MET A 82 -9.74 8.48 4.11
N ASN A 83 -9.10 8.18 5.23
CA ASN A 83 -8.71 9.14 6.25
C ASN A 83 -7.25 8.89 6.66
N GLN A 84 -6.37 9.86 6.34
CA GLN A 84 -4.92 9.79 6.54
C GLN A 84 -4.44 10.44 7.85
N GLY A 85 -5.32 10.81 8.77
CA GLY A 85 -4.90 11.18 10.13
C GLY A 85 -4.08 12.46 10.26
N ASP A 86 -3.88 13.23 9.20
CA ASP A 86 -3.25 14.57 9.24
C ASP A 86 -4.12 15.63 9.97
N THR A 87 -5.24 15.21 10.56
CA THR A 87 -6.12 16.06 11.36
C THR A 87 -5.58 16.14 12.80
N LEU A 88 -4.64 17.05 13.03
CA LEU A 88 -4.34 17.53 14.39
C LEU A 88 -5.60 18.22 14.93
N PHE A 89 -6.29 17.57 15.87
CA PHE A 89 -7.26 18.26 16.73
C PHE A 89 -6.47 18.93 17.85
N MET A 90 -6.43 20.26 17.83
CA MET A 90 -5.86 21.06 18.91
C MET A 90 -7.06 21.54 19.74
N ASP A 91 -7.29 20.91 20.89
CA ASP A 91 -8.25 21.38 21.90
C ASP A 91 -7.71 22.62 22.64
#